data_AF-A0A2N1HI70-F1
#
_entry.id   AF-A0A2N1HI70-F1
#
_cell.length_a   1.000
_cell.length_b   1.000
_cell.length_c   1.000
_cell.angle_alpha   90.00
_cell.angle_beta   90.00
_cell.angle_gamma   90.00
#
_symmetry.space_group_name_H-M   'P 1'
#
loop_
_entity.id
_entity.type
_entity.pdbx_description
1 polymer ?
#
loop_
_entity_poly.entity_id
_entity_poly.type
_entity_poly.pdbx_seq_one_letter_code
_entity_poly.pdbx_strand_id
1 'polypeptide(L)'
;MINVNFNNHFTVQCRSFAQLAFLDRKTSGLLIFLAIAMVSVWSAVAAVVGVLINNSVSLVIKDYTVQEWRLGIAGYNGAIVGMYWGDSIFSIMGLCLFLVTLLICLLIEFRLRALLIPKQLPILSLPAMVSILVMVFTISLFSFDTNHLLFTGAAEPVLQTYSREVAIILVVSAMAYQYPLATLQTLGISLTGGLVAQWLTGLNLYALVDLWAINLVLAYFSIKTLFLKHARLATIAAIFNALLAWIIWYFWLITGLEQLSAPLLIPFIMSSLITLSLYRQYINHNLLQSELWRTFKLMLINRLRAKQCVAITGSGIRKGTLPDYPSGQWLDPKVPITSYTLAEFKASKRCRYLYWKASYDYYQQALTINKNNIDEQLDYLLNHYLSGLFTETVDSLFNTEQHPVYECYGSIKRLYCLDCAKQQAWPPIPLWSQRDLHCQHCSGLLKPQILAADENIDSECYQALQKNMMECGCLLVIGVPTITPVVSMIIENANANKIPIIFIGTIPFGYFVEEKDVQLTGDIAHWLAEINGFINLLHPLKWGCKWKK
;
A
#
# COMPACT_ATOMS: atom_id res chain seq x y z
N MET A 1 22.26 4.52 19.02
CA MET A 1 22.02 5.20 20.30
C MET A 1 20.56 5.02 20.70
N ILE A 2 20.27 3.97 21.47
CA ILE A 2 18.93 3.67 21.99
C ILE A 2 18.78 4.44 23.30
N ASN A 3 18.42 5.72 23.21
CA ASN A 3 18.01 6.48 24.40
C ASN A 3 16.48 6.31 24.51
N VAL A 4 16.05 5.14 24.96
CA VAL A 4 14.62 4.83 25.10
C VAL A 4 14.20 5.16 26.53
N ASN A 5 13.43 6.23 26.62
CA ASN A 5 12.71 6.66 27.82
C ASN A 5 11.92 5.46 28.40
N PHE A 6 12.04 5.17 29.70
CA PHE A 6 11.36 4.06 30.38
C PHE A 6 9.84 4.00 30.09
N ASN A 7 9.22 5.18 29.93
CA ASN A 7 7.82 5.34 29.54
C ASN A 7 7.47 4.68 28.20
N ASN A 8 8.40 4.66 27.24
CA ASN A 8 8.19 4.02 25.94
C ASN A 8 8.19 2.49 26.07
N HIS A 9 9.10 1.92 26.87
CA HIS A 9 9.12 0.47 27.11
C HIS A 9 7.85 0.01 27.83
N PHE A 10 7.45 0.68 28.91
CA PHE A 10 6.21 0.33 29.63
C PHE A 10 4.98 0.38 28.72
N THR A 11 4.89 1.40 27.86
CA THR A 11 3.78 1.52 26.91
C THR A 11 3.76 0.36 25.91
N VAL A 12 4.92 -0.09 25.43
CA VAL A 12 5.03 -1.26 24.55
C VAL A 12 4.60 -2.54 25.27
N GLN A 13 5.02 -2.74 26.53
CA GLN A 13 4.59 -3.91 27.32
C GLN A 13 3.07 -3.96 27.46
N CYS A 14 2.43 -2.84 27.84
CA CYS A 14 0.97 -2.77 27.93
C CYS A 14 0.31 -3.06 26.57
N ARG A 15 0.84 -2.50 25.47
CA ARG A 15 0.31 -2.76 24.13
C ARG A 15 0.40 -4.23 23.75
N SER A 16 1.44 -4.96 24.17
CA SER A 16 1.52 -6.41 23.93
C SER A 16 0.39 -7.19 24.59
N PHE A 17 -0.06 -6.79 25.78
CA PHE A 17 -1.29 -7.34 26.37
C PHE A 17 -2.54 -6.95 25.58
N ALA A 18 -2.60 -5.71 25.06
CA ALA A 18 -3.69 -5.26 24.20
C ALA A 18 -3.85 -6.14 22.94
N GLN A 19 -2.72 -6.58 22.35
CA GLN A 19 -2.70 -7.42 21.16
C GLN A 19 -3.32 -8.81 21.37
N LEU A 20 -3.45 -9.31 22.61
CA LEU A 20 -4.17 -10.56 22.90
C LEU A 20 -5.64 -10.50 22.46
N ALA A 21 -6.23 -9.31 22.38
CA ALA A 21 -7.57 -9.06 21.87
C ALA A 21 -7.59 -8.21 20.59
N PHE A 22 -6.47 -8.15 19.85
CA PHE A 22 -6.32 -7.35 18.62
C PHE A 22 -6.52 -5.84 18.83
N LEU A 23 -6.09 -5.31 19.98
CA LEU A 23 -6.16 -3.90 20.36
C LEU A 23 -4.74 -3.28 20.37
N ASP A 24 -4.65 -1.96 20.24
CA ASP A 24 -3.36 -1.23 20.16
C ASP A 24 -3.19 -0.10 21.22
N ARG A 25 -4.18 0.04 22.10
CA ARG A 25 -4.19 1.06 23.17
C ARG A 25 -3.57 0.53 24.47
N LYS A 26 -2.72 1.36 25.08
CA LYS A 26 -2.11 1.08 26.40
C LYS A 26 -3.14 0.76 27.48
N THR A 27 -4.23 1.53 27.54
CA THR A 27 -5.30 1.36 28.53
C THR A 27 -6.02 0.03 28.37
N SER A 28 -6.33 -0.37 27.13
CA SER A 28 -6.91 -1.69 26.85
C SER A 28 -5.98 -2.81 27.27
N GLY A 29 -4.67 -2.64 27.08
CA GLY A 29 -3.66 -3.59 27.56
C GLY A 29 -3.63 -3.76 29.08
N LEU A 30 -3.78 -2.67 29.84
CA LEU A 30 -3.87 -2.73 31.30
C LEU A 30 -5.12 -3.47 31.76
N LEU A 31 -6.26 -3.23 31.11
CA LEU A 31 -7.51 -3.95 31.41
C LEU A 31 -7.37 -5.45 31.15
N ILE A 32 -6.72 -5.85 30.06
CA ILE A 32 -6.47 -7.27 29.76
C ILE A 32 -5.50 -7.88 30.76
N PHE A 33 -4.43 -7.18 31.13
CA PHE A 33 -3.52 -7.65 32.18
C PHE A 33 -4.26 -7.87 33.51
N LEU A 34 -5.10 -6.92 33.92
CA LEU A 34 -5.94 -7.07 35.11
C LEU A 34 -6.90 -8.25 35.00
N ALA A 35 -7.49 -8.48 33.83
CA ALA A 35 -8.36 -9.63 33.58
C ALA A 35 -7.62 -10.96 33.80
N ILE A 36 -6.39 -11.09 33.29
CA ILE A 36 -5.55 -12.28 33.51
C ILE A 36 -5.25 -12.45 35.01
N ALA A 37 -4.86 -11.36 35.69
CA ALA A 37 -4.52 -11.39 37.10
C ALA A 37 -5.70 -11.77 38.00
N MET A 38 -6.95 -11.43 37.63
CA MET A 38 -8.15 -11.87 38.34
C MET A 38 -8.32 -13.39 38.30
N VAL A 39 -7.97 -14.01 37.17
CA VAL A 39 -8.09 -15.47 36.97
C VAL A 39 -6.92 -16.20 37.64
N SER A 40 -5.68 -15.83 37.31
CA SER A 40 -4.48 -16.34 37.98
C SER A 40 -3.39 -15.27 38.01
N VAL A 41 -2.98 -14.91 39.23
CA VAL A 41 -1.89 -13.96 39.46
C VAL A 41 -0.57 -14.48 38.88
N TRP A 42 -0.33 -15.78 38.99
CA TRP A 42 0.92 -16.39 38.53
C TRP A 42 0.98 -16.48 37.01
N SER A 43 -0.14 -16.77 36.35
CA SER A 43 -0.27 -16.63 34.90
C SER A 43 -0.05 -15.19 34.43
N ALA A 44 -0.51 -14.19 35.19
CA ALA A 44 -0.24 -12.79 34.86
C ALA A 44 1.26 -12.44 35.01
N VAL A 45 1.93 -12.92 36.06
CA VAL A 45 3.37 -12.70 36.28
C VAL A 45 4.19 -13.39 35.19
N ALA A 46 3.92 -14.66 34.91
CA ALA A 46 4.60 -15.40 33.85
C ALA A 46 4.36 -14.79 32.47
N ALA A 47 3.15 -14.27 32.21
CA ALA A 47 2.86 -13.53 30.99
C ALA A 47 3.72 -12.26 30.89
N VAL A 48 3.87 -11.48 31.96
CA VAL A 48 4.77 -10.30 31.98
C VAL A 48 6.20 -10.70 31.62
N VAL A 49 6.72 -11.78 32.22
CA VAL A 49 8.06 -12.29 31.92
C VAL A 49 8.19 -12.66 30.43
N GLY A 50 7.20 -13.39 29.89
CA GLY A 50 7.17 -13.75 28.47
C GLY A 50 7.15 -12.54 27.53
N VAL A 51 6.35 -11.53 27.84
CA VAL A 51 6.29 -10.27 27.08
C VAL A 51 7.63 -9.53 27.13
N LEU A 52 8.24 -9.41 28.32
CA LEU A 52 9.53 -8.73 28.51
C LEU A 52 10.63 -9.36 27.65
N ILE A 53 10.72 -10.70 27.68
CA ILE A 53 11.73 -11.45 26.92
C ILE A 53 11.49 -11.26 25.42
N ASN A 54 10.27 -11.50 24.93
CA ASN A 54 9.96 -11.38 23.50
C ASN A 54 10.17 -9.96 22.96
N ASN A 55 9.73 -8.93 23.69
CA ASN A 55 9.93 -7.54 23.27
C ASN A 55 11.42 -7.13 23.29
N SER A 56 12.24 -7.76 24.13
CA SER A 56 13.69 -7.49 24.15
C SER A 56 14.41 -8.19 23.01
N VAL A 57 14.08 -9.46 22.76
CA VAL A 57 14.71 -10.28 21.70
C VAL A 57 14.31 -9.81 20.31
N SER A 58 13.05 -9.37 20.11
CA SER A 58 12.56 -8.91 18.80
C SER A 58 13.34 -7.72 18.23
N LEU A 59 13.97 -6.88 19.07
CA LEU A 59 14.83 -5.78 18.60
C LEU A 59 16.12 -6.26 17.91
N VAL A 60 16.51 -7.52 18.13
CA VAL A 60 17.71 -8.14 17.54
C VAL A 60 17.37 -8.89 16.25
N ILE A 61 16.09 -9.23 16.03
CA ILE A 61 15.62 -10.00 14.88
C ILE A 61 15.38 -9.07 13.69
N LYS A 62 16.05 -9.31 12.55
CA LYS A 62 15.96 -8.47 11.33
C LYS A 62 14.55 -8.32 10.77
N ASP A 63 13.69 -9.34 10.93
CA ASP A 63 12.34 -9.37 10.37
C ASP A 63 11.31 -8.57 11.19
N TYR A 64 11.74 -7.93 12.30
CA TYR A 64 10.91 -7.07 13.11
C TYR A 64 11.13 -5.60 12.80
N THR A 65 10.07 -4.91 12.39
CA THR A 65 10.13 -3.46 12.21
C THR A 65 9.98 -2.73 13.54
N VAL A 66 10.60 -1.55 13.65
CA VAL A 66 10.44 -0.67 14.82
C VAL A 66 8.97 -0.27 15.04
N GLN A 67 8.17 -0.21 13.97
CA GLN A 67 6.73 0.08 14.07
C GLN A 67 5.94 -1.08 14.70
N GLU A 68 6.17 -2.32 14.25
CA GLU A 68 5.53 -3.50 14.86
C GLU A 68 5.90 -3.65 16.34
N TRP A 69 7.16 -3.37 16.67
CA TRP A 69 7.63 -3.34 18.06
C TRP A 69 6.88 -2.29 18.89
N ARG A 70 6.71 -1.06 18.37
CA ARG A 70 5.95 0.00 19.05
C ARG A 70 4.46 -0.33 19.24
N LEU A 71 3.89 -1.15 18.37
CA LEU A 71 2.51 -1.65 18.48
C LEU A 71 2.36 -2.81 19.46
N GLY A 72 3.47 -3.34 20.00
CA GLY A 72 3.47 -4.46 20.94
C GLY A 72 3.26 -5.84 20.29
N ILE A 73 3.36 -5.94 18.96
CA ILE A 73 3.11 -7.18 18.20
C ILE A 73 4.12 -8.28 18.56
N ALA A 74 5.32 -7.93 19.02
CA ALA A 74 6.32 -8.92 19.39
C ALA A 74 6.00 -9.70 20.68
N GLY A 75 5.26 -9.08 21.61
CA GLY A 75 5.15 -9.60 22.97
C GLY A 75 4.00 -10.59 23.22
N TYR A 76 2.92 -10.57 22.45
CA TYR A 76 1.70 -11.31 22.82
C TYR A 76 1.86 -12.84 22.77
N ASN A 77 2.68 -13.39 21.86
CA ASN A 77 2.96 -14.83 21.85
C ASN A 77 3.69 -15.27 23.12
N GLY A 78 4.61 -14.43 23.62
CA GLY A 78 5.26 -14.64 24.91
C GLY A 78 4.28 -14.57 26.08
N ALA A 79 3.32 -13.64 26.05
CA ALA A 79 2.23 -13.58 27.03
C ALA A 79 1.45 -14.90 27.07
N ILE A 80 1.08 -15.46 25.92
CA ILE A 80 0.30 -16.70 25.84
C ILE A 80 1.05 -17.90 26.42
N VAL A 81 2.34 -18.03 26.08
CA VAL A 81 3.21 -19.07 26.66
C VAL A 81 3.30 -18.91 28.18
N GLY A 82 3.45 -17.67 28.67
CA GLY A 82 3.46 -17.36 30.09
C GLY A 82 2.14 -17.68 30.79
N MET A 83 1.00 -17.33 30.18
CA MET A 83 -0.32 -17.65 30.74
C MET A 83 -0.54 -19.16 30.88
N TYR A 84 0.00 -19.97 29.97
CA TYR A 84 -0.17 -21.43 29.99
C TYR A 84 0.67 -22.10 31.09
N TRP A 85 1.93 -21.67 31.27
CA TRP A 85 2.86 -22.28 32.23
C TRP A 85 2.88 -21.60 33.60
N GLY A 86 2.09 -20.54 33.80
CA GLY A 86 2.17 -19.68 34.97
C GLY A 86 1.97 -20.39 36.30
N ASP A 87 1.00 -21.30 36.37
CA ASP A 87 0.72 -22.03 37.61
C ASP A 87 1.83 -23.03 37.97
N SER A 88 2.66 -23.46 37.01
CA SER A 88 3.77 -24.38 37.24
C SER A 88 5.12 -23.69 37.44
N ILE A 89 5.20 -22.35 37.35
CA ILE A 89 6.46 -21.60 37.25
C ILE A 89 7.36 -21.69 38.50
N PHE A 90 6.80 -22.05 39.66
CA PHE A 90 7.55 -22.21 40.91
C PHE A 90 8.34 -23.51 40.99
N SER A 91 7.93 -24.54 40.26
CA SER A 91 8.70 -25.76 40.18
C SER A 91 9.91 -25.52 39.27
N ILE A 92 11.09 -26.03 39.65
CA ILE A 92 12.32 -25.92 38.82
C ILE A 92 12.04 -26.47 37.42
N MET A 93 11.34 -27.59 37.35
CA MET A 93 10.95 -28.22 36.10
C MET A 93 9.96 -27.37 35.29
N GLY A 94 8.93 -26.79 35.92
CA GLY A 94 7.98 -25.90 35.24
C GLY A 94 8.61 -24.61 34.74
N LEU A 95 9.54 -24.02 35.49
CA LEU A 95 10.33 -22.87 35.02
C LEU A 95 11.18 -23.24 33.79
N CYS A 96 11.85 -24.39 33.83
CA CYS A 96 12.61 -24.90 32.68
C CYS A 96 11.70 -25.13 31.46
N LEU A 97 10.54 -25.75 31.66
CA LEU A 97 9.55 -25.99 30.59
C LEU A 97 9.02 -24.68 30.02
N PHE A 98 8.71 -23.68 30.86
CA PHE A 98 8.32 -22.35 30.42
C PHE A 98 9.40 -21.70 29.52
N LEU A 99 10.66 -21.68 29.97
CA LEU A 99 11.76 -21.06 29.22
C LEU A 99 12.04 -21.78 27.90
N VAL A 100 12.01 -23.12 27.90
CA VAL A 100 12.18 -23.93 26.69
C VAL A 100 11.02 -23.70 25.72
N THR A 101 9.78 -23.68 26.21
CA THR A 101 8.59 -23.40 25.38
C THR A 101 8.71 -22.00 24.75
N LEU A 102 9.15 -21.01 25.51
CA LEU A 102 9.32 -19.64 25.03
C LEU A 102 10.40 -19.56 23.94
N LEU A 103 11.52 -20.28 24.10
CA LEU A 103 12.56 -20.37 23.09
C LEU A 103 12.04 -21.02 21.79
N ILE A 104 11.33 -22.15 21.91
CA ILE A 104 10.72 -22.84 20.76
C ILE A 104 9.71 -21.91 20.06
N CYS A 105 8.89 -21.19 20.83
CA CYS A 105 7.94 -20.21 20.32
C CYS A 105 8.63 -19.14 19.45
N LEU A 106 9.74 -18.56 19.93
CA LEU A 106 10.54 -17.58 19.19
C LEU A 106 11.14 -18.16 17.89
N LEU A 107 11.64 -19.40 17.93
CA LEU A 107 12.18 -20.07 16.74
C LEU A 107 11.12 -20.34 15.68
N ILE A 108 9.96 -20.84 16.11
CA ILE A 108 8.80 -21.08 15.23
C ILE A 108 8.33 -19.75 14.65
N GLU A 109 8.23 -18.71 15.47
CA GLU A 109 7.80 -17.40 15.04
C GLU A 109 8.70 -16.83 13.95
N PHE A 110 10.03 -16.89 14.12
CA PHE A 110 10.99 -16.45 13.11
C PHE A 110 10.75 -17.15 11.76
N ARG A 111 10.57 -18.48 11.77
CA ARG A 111 10.31 -19.26 10.56
C ARG A 111 8.95 -18.96 9.94
N LEU A 112 7.89 -18.84 10.75
CA LEU A 112 6.55 -18.54 10.27
C LEU A 112 6.45 -17.12 9.69
N ARG A 113 7.15 -16.14 10.28
CA ARG A 113 7.23 -14.79 9.73
C ARG A 113 7.85 -14.79 8.34
N ALA A 114 8.99 -15.45 8.16
CA ALA A 114 9.63 -15.60 6.85
C ALA A 114 8.75 -16.29 5.81
N LEU A 115 7.85 -17.18 6.23
CA LEU A 115 6.95 -17.93 5.33
C LEU A 115 5.64 -17.18 5.00
N LEU A 116 5.02 -16.55 5.99
CA LEU A 116 3.66 -16.00 5.90
C LEU A 116 3.63 -14.51 5.56
N ILE A 117 4.61 -13.71 6.01
CA ILE A 117 4.66 -12.27 5.74
C ILE A 117 4.81 -11.97 4.23
N PRO A 118 5.70 -12.65 3.46
CA PRO A 118 5.76 -12.44 2.01
C PRO A 118 4.44 -12.79 1.29
N LYS A 119 3.64 -13.65 1.92
CA LYS A 119 2.29 -14.00 1.47
C LYS A 119 1.22 -13.07 2.05
N GLN A 120 1.54 -11.96 2.73
CA GLN A 120 0.55 -11.04 3.33
C GLN A 120 -0.42 -11.74 4.30
N LEU A 121 0.02 -12.80 4.98
CA LEU A 121 -0.77 -13.45 6.04
C LEU A 121 -0.18 -13.15 7.41
N PRO A 122 -1.04 -12.94 8.43
CA PRO A 122 -0.58 -12.80 9.80
C PRO A 122 -0.11 -14.16 10.34
N ILE A 123 0.82 -14.12 11.29
CA ILE A 123 1.24 -15.31 12.04
C ILE A 123 0.25 -15.69 13.15
N LEU A 124 -0.54 -14.72 13.65
CA LEU A 124 -1.44 -14.87 14.80
C LEU A 124 -0.73 -15.51 16.01
N SER A 125 -1.48 -16.17 16.89
CA SER A 125 -0.96 -16.93 18.02
C SER A 125 -0.45 -18.34 17.68
N LEU A 126 -0.24 -18.64 16.38
CA LEU A 126 0.23 -19.94 15.92
C LEU A 126 1.57 -20.36 16.56
N PRO A 127 2.59 -19.49 16.69
CA PRO A 127 3.85 -19.87 17.34
C PRO A 127 3.67 -20.32 18.79
N ALA A 128 2.85 -19.61 19.56
CA ALA A 128 2.57 -19.94 20.95
C ALA A 128 1.79 -21.26 21.07
N MET A 129 0.76 -21.48 20.24
CA MET A 129 -0.01 -22.73 20.28
C MET A 129 0.82 -23.94 19.88
N VAL A 130 1.59 -23.85 18.78
CA VAL A 130 2.41 -24.98 18.32
C VAL A 130 3.50 -25.31 19.33
N SER A 131 4.17 -24.30 19.92
CA SER A 131 5.20 -24.54 20.94
C SER A 131 4.62 -25.21 22.19
N ILE A 132 3.46 -24.79 22.67
CA ILE A 132 2.77 -25.44 23.80
C ILE A 132 2.43 -26.89 23.47
N LEU A 133 1.80 -27.15 22.31
CA LEU A 133 1.42 -28.51 21.91
C LEU A 133 2.62 -29.44 21.74
N VAL A 134 3.70 -28.96 21.12
CA VAL A 134 4.94 -29.73 20.98
C VAL A 134 5.45 -30.13 22.36
N MET A 135 5.48 -29.20 23.32
CA MET A 135 5.95 -29.49 24.66
C MET A 135 5.04 -30.46 25.41
N VAL A 136 3.72 -30.25 25.38
CA VAL A 136 2.73 -31.14 26.03
C VAL A 136 2.80 -32.55 25.44
N PHE A 137 2.85 -32.67 24.12
CA PHE A 137 2.96 -33.97 23.44
C PHE A 137 4.29 -34.66 23.76
N THR A 138 5.39 -33.91 23.81
CA THR A 138 6.70 -34.44 24.21
C THR A 138 6.64 -34.99 25.64
N ILE A 139 6.11 -34.24 26.60
CA ILE A 139 5.97 -34.68 28.00
C ILE A 139 5.13 -35.95 28.09
N SER A 140 4.01 -36.00 27.36
CA SER A 140 3.11 -37.16 27.31
C SER A 140 3.80 -38.42 26.77
N LEU A 141 4.62 -38.30 25.71
CA LEU A 141 5.39 -39.42 25.15
C LEU A 141 6.47 -39.96 26.09
N PHE A 142 7.03 -39.11 26.96
CA PHE A 142 8.07 -39.49 27.92
C PHE A 142 7.51 -39.93 29.28
N SER A 143 6.20 -40.15 29.40
CA SER A 143 5.53 -40.70 30.59
C SER A 143 5.78 -39.93 31.89
N PHE A 144 6.07 -38.63 31.81
CA PHE A 144 5.96 -37.76 32.97
C PHE A 144 4.47 -37.58 33.27
N ASP A 145 4.04 -37.88 34.51
CA ASP A 145 2.64 -37.74 34.93
C ASP A 145 2.19 -36.29 34.71
N THR A 146 1.48 -36.05 33.60
CA THR A 146 1.14 -34.72 33.10
C THR A 146 0.30 -33.96 34.12
N ASN A 147 -0.56 -34.67 34.86
CA ASN A 147 -1.40 -34.09 35.90
C ASN A 147 -0.60 -33.62 37.11
N HIS A 148 0.46 -34.36 37.49
CA HIS A 148 1.31 -34.00 38.62
C HIS A 148 2.33 -32.90 38.26
N LEU A 149 2.71 -32.79 36.98
CA LEU A 149 3.62 -31.77 36.47
C LEU A 149 2.93 -30.42 36.18
N LEU A 150 1.72 -30.45 35.61
CA LEU A 150 1.04 -29.26 35.09
C LEU A 150 0.18 -28.56 36.15
N PHE A 151 -0.31 -29.26 37.17
CA PHE A 151 -1.34 -28.74 38.08
C PHE A 151 -1.04 -28.92 39.58
N THR A 152 0.24 -29.11 39.97
CA THR A 152 0.63 -29.10 41.39
C THR A 152 0.72 -27.67 41.94
N GLY A 153 -0.45 -27.09 42.17
CA GLY A 153 -0.60 -25.74 42.70
C GLY A 153 -1.72 -25.02 41.98
N ALA A 154 -2.97 -25.41 42.23
CA ALA A 154 -4.12 -24.66 41.75
C ALA A 154 -4.00 -23.23 42.29
N ALA A 155 -3.73 -22.25 41.42
CA ALA A 155 -3.80 -20.86 41.78
C ALA A 155 -5.25 -20.55 42.17
N GLU A 156 -5.48 -20.13 43.41
CA GLU A 156 -6.81 -19.70 43.81
C GLU A 156 -7.15 -18.39 43.08
N PRO A 157 -8.29 -18.30 42.38
CA PRO A 157 -8.72 -17.08 41.72
C PRO A 157 -8.89 -15.94 42.75
N VAL A 158 -8.53 -14.71 42.40
CA VAL A 158 -8.46 -13.57 43.34
C VAL A 158 -9.79 -13.29 44.06
N LEU A 159 -10.90 -13.41 43.33
CA LEU A 159 -12.27 -13.25 43.83
C LEU A 159 -13.02 -14.58 43.96
N GLN A 160 -12.29 -15.70 43.94
CA GLN A 160 -12.77 -17.09 43.99
C GLN A 160 -13.95 -17.36 43.03
N THR A 161 -15.18 -17.06 43.45
CA THR A 161 -16.42 -17.29 42.71
C THR A 161 -16.64 -16.34 41.53
N TYR A 162 -16.22 -15.07 41.62
CA TYR A 162 -16.57 -14.03 40.61
C TYR A 162 -15.41 -13.58 39.71
N SER A 163 -14.23 -14.18 39.88
CA SER A 163 -13.02 -13.78 39.16
C SER A 163 -13.20 -13.82 37.64
N ARG A 164 -13.97 -14.79 37.16
CA ARG A 164 -14.19 -15.06 35.75
C ARG A 164 -15.09 -14.02 35.11
N GLU A 165 -16.21 -13.70 35.76
CA GLU A 165 -17.17 -12.69 35.30
C GLU A 165 -16.50 -11.33 35.23
N VAL A 166 -15.70 -10.98 36.25
CA VAL A 166 -14.92 -9.73 36.26
C VAL A 166 -13.89 -9.71 35.13
N ALA A 167 -13.18 -10.81 34.89
CA ALA A 167 -12.22 -10.90 33.78
C ALA A 167 -12.90 -10.72 32.42
N ILE A 168 -14.06 -11.33 32.19
CA ILE A 168 -14.86 -11.14 30.97
C ILE A 168 -15.27 -9.67 30.81
N ILE A 169 -15.79 -9.04 31.87
CA ILE A 169 -16.19 -7.62 31.86
C ILE A 169 -14.99 -6.73 31.50
N LEU A 170 -13.81 -7.00 32.06
CA LEU A 170 -12.60 -6.23 31.77
C LEU A 170 -12.17 -6.36 30.30
N VAL A 171 -12.17 -7.58 29.75
CA VAL A 171 -11.84 -7.81 28.32
C VAL A 171 -12.87 -7.14 27.40
N VAL A 172 -14.16 -7.32 27.67
CA VAL A 172 -15.25 -6.69 26.89
C VAL A 172 -15.16 -5.17 26.98
N SER A 173 -14.85 -4.61 28.15
CA SER A 173 -14.65 -3.17 28.34
C SER A 173 -13.46 -2.67 27.53
N ALA A 174 -12.35 -3.42 27.52
CA ALA A 174 -11.17 -3.09 26.72
C ALA A 174 -11.48 -3.05 25.22
N MET A 175 -12.26 -4.03 24.74
CA MET A 175 -12.71 -4.10 23.35
C MET A 175 -13.68 -2.96 23.02
N ALA A 176 -14.68 -2.72 23.87
CA ALA A 176 -15.71 -1.70 23.66
C ALA A 176 -15.13 -0.28 23.68
N TYR A 177 -14.10 -0.04 24.50
CA TYR A 177 -13.39 1.23 24.55
C TYR A 177 -12.78 1.64 23.20
N GLN A 178 -12.39 0.66 22.38
CA GLN A 178 -11.79 0.92 21.06
C GLN A 178 -12.77 0.72 19.90
N TYR A 179 -13.63 -0.30 19.98
CA TYR A 179 -14.51 -0.73 18.89
C TYR A 179 -15.92 -1.12 19.38
N PRO A 180 -16.73 -0.17 19.87
CA PRO A 180 -17.98 -0.47 20.59
C PRO A 180 -18.99 -1.27 19.77
N LEU A 181 -19.20 -0.89 18.50
CA LEU A 181 -20.15 -1.59 17.63
C LEU A 181 -19.70 -3.03 17.31
N ALA A 182 -18.41 -3.22 17.03
CA ALA A 182 -17.88 -4.55 16.75
C ALA A 182 -17.91 -5.44 18.00
N THR A 183 -17.65 -4.88 19.19
CA THR A 183 -17.78 -5.60 20.46
C THR A 183 -19.21 -6.06 20.69
N LEU A 184 -20.21 -5.20 20.48
CA LEU A 184 -21.62 -5.58 20.63
C LEU A 184 -22.01 -6.71 19.67
N GLN A 185 -21.59 -6.64 18.41
CA GLN A 185 -21.82 -7.70 17.43
C GLN A 185 -21.12 -9.02 17.82
N THR A 186 -19.91 -8.92 18.35
CA THR A 186 -19.13 -10.07 18.82
C THR A 186 -19.83 -10.76 19.98
N LEU A 187 -20.38 -10.01 20.94
CA LEU A 187 -21.17 -10.54 22.05
C LEU A 187 -22.42 -11.27 21.53
N GLY A 188 -23.12 -10.68 20.56
CA GLY A 188 -24.27 -11.33 19.93
C GLY A 188 -23.92 -12.67 19.29
N ILE A 189 -22.81 -12.75 18.55
CA ILE A 189 -22.34 -13.98 17.90
C ILE A 189 -21.86 -15.02 18.91
N SER A 190 -21.18 -14.59 19.97
CA SER A 190 -20.77 -15.49 21.05
C SER A 190 -21.99 -16.10 21.76
N LEU A 191 -23.05 -15.30 21.99
CA LEU A 191 -24.27 -15.78 22.63
C LEU A 191 -25.03 -16.75 21.75
N THR A 192 -25.30 -16.40 20.49
CA THR A 192 -26.05 -17.26 19.56
C THR A 192 -25.32 -18.58 19.36
N GLY A 193 -24.01 -18.50 19.17
CA GLY A 193 -23.18 -19.67 18.99
C GLY A 193 -23.09 -20.53 20.26
N GLY A 194 -23.09 -19.93 21.45
CA GLY A 194 -23.16 -20.66 22.73
C GLY A 194 -24.47 -21.43 22.90
N LEU A 195 -25.60 -20.83 22.52
CA LEU A 195 -26.91 -21.49 22.54
C LEU A 195 -26.98 -22.68 21.56
N VAL A 196 -26.40 -22.53 20.37
CA VAL A 196 -26.29 -23.64 19.39
C VAL A 196 -25.41 -24.77 19.92
N ALA A 197 -24.27 -24.44 20.55
CA ALA A 197 -23.39 -25.43 21.15
C ALA A 197 -24.06 -26.17 22.31
N GLN A 198 -24.82 -25.47 23.17
CA GLN A 198 -25.62 -26.09 24.23
C GLN A 198 -26.64 -27.07 23.66
N TRP A 199 -27.34 -26.70 22.59
CA TRP A 199 -28.32 -27.57 21.95
C TRP A 199 -27.69 -28.85 21.36
N LEU A 200 -26.47 -28.76 20.79
CA LEU A 200 -25.80 -29.90 20.17
C LEU A 200 -25.06 -30.80 21.16
N THR A 201 -24.44 -30.23 22.19
CA THR A 201 -23.61 -30.97 23.14
C THR A 201 -24.35 -31.37 24.42
N GLY A 202 -25.49 -30.73 24.71
CA GLY A 202 -26.18 -30.85 25.99
C GLY A 202 -25.45 -30.17 27.16
N LEU A 203 -24.31 -29.52 26.94
CA LEU A 203 -23.52 -28.84 27.97
C LEU A 203 -24.15 -27.50 28.36
N ASN A 204 -24.06 -27.15 29.65
CA ASN A 204 -24.49 -25.84 30.13
C ASN A 204 -23.62 -24.71 29.53
N LEU A 205 -24.23 -23.53 29.31
CA LEU A 205 -23.53 -22.34 28.81
C LEU A 205 -22.28 -22.00 29.63
N TYR A 206 -22.33 -22.18 30.95
CA TYR A 206 -21.19 -21.92 31.83
C TYR A 206 -19.96 -22.79 31.51
N ALA A 207 -20.18 -24.07 31.18
CA ALA A 207 -19.11 -24.99 30.78
C ALA A 207 -18.55 -24.65 29.38
N LEU A 208 -19.41 -24.17 28.48
CA LEU A 208 -19.02 -23.80 27.11
C LEU A 208 -18.14 -22.54 27.04
N VAL A 209 -18.23 -21.65 28.04
CA VAL A 209 -17.40 -20.45 28.10
C VAL A 209 -15.90 -20.80 28.27
N ASP A 210 -15.56 -21.93 28.90
CA ASP A 210 -14.16 -22.35 29.12
C ASP A 210 -13.54 -23.06 27.92
N LEU A 211 -14.38 -23.64 27.07
CA LEU A 211 -13.92 -24.53 26.00
C LEU A 211 -13.90 -23.85 24.64
N TRP A 212 -14.86 -22.95 24.39
CA TRP A 212 -15.21 -22.59 23.02
C TRP A 212 -15.44 -21.11 22.78
N ALA A 213 -16.08 -20.40 23.71
CA ALA A 213 -16.57 -19.04 23.48
C ALA A 213 -15.46 -18.07 23.01
N ILE A 214 -14.24 -18.21 23.55
CA ILE A 214 -13.11 -17.35 23.18
C ILE A 214 -12.72 -17.46 21.70
N ASN A 215 -12.84 -18.66 21.09
CA ASN A 215 -12.48 -18.86 19.69
C ASN A 215 -13.41 -18.08 18.76
N LEU A 216 -14.71 -18.02 19.06
CA LEU A 216 -15.66 -17.26 18.24
C LEU A 216 -15.51 -15.76 18.42
N VAL A 217 -15.31 -15.32 19.66
CA VAL A 217 -15.08 -13.92 19.98
C VAL A 217 -13.89 -13.41 19.17
N LEU A 218 -12.75 -14.11 19.21
CA LEU A 218 -11.56 -13.73 18.46
C LEU A 218 -11.73 -13.88 16.94
N ALA A 219 -12.40 -14.94 16.47
CA ALA A 219 -12.63 -15.19 15.05
C ALA A 219 -13.47 -14.09 14.39
N TYR A 220 -14.56 -13.67 15.06
CA TYR A 220 -15.38 -12.58 14.54
C TYR A 220 -14.68 -11.23 14.68
N PHE A 221 -14.21 -10.91 15.88
CA PHE A 221 -13.70 -9.59 16.19
C PHE A 221 -12.46 -9.26 15.36
N SER A 222 -11.48 -10.16 15.27
CA SER A 222 -10.23 -9.91 14.54
C SER A 222 -10.43 -9.61 13.05
N ILE A 223 -11.32 -10.36 12.38
CA ILE A 223 -11.64 -10.12 10.97
C ILE A 223 -12.36 -8.78 10.82
N LYS A 224 -13.32 -8.49 11.69
CA LYS A 224 -14.16 -7.29 11.59
C LYS A 224 -13.39 -6.00 11.90
N THR A 225 -12.50 -6.00 12.88
CA THR A 225 -11.87 -4.78 13.40
C THR A 225 -10.46 -4.55 12.89
N LEU A 226 -9.73 -5.62 12.59
CA LEU A 226 -8.32 -5.54 12.20
C LEU A 226 -8.13 -5.87 10.72
N PHE A 227 -8.49 -7.09 10.29
CA PHE A 227 -8.08 -7.58 8.97
C PHE A 227 -8.94 -7.08 7.80
N LEU A 228 -10.23 -6.80 8.03
CA LEU A 228 -11.17 -6.34 7.01
C LEU A 228 -11.91 -5.05 7.41
N LYS A 229 -11.34 -4.22 8.29
CA LYS A 229 -11.97 -3.03 8.91
C LYS A 229 -12.81 -2.14 7.96
N HIS A 230 -12.41 -2.00 6.69
CA HIS A 230 -13.06 -1.12 5.71
C HIS A 230 -13.76 -1.85 4.55
N ALA A 231 -13.76 -3.19 4.55
CA ALA A 231 -14.40 -3.94 3.48
C ALA A 231 -15.92 -3.94 3.65
N ARG A 232 -16.67 -3.71 2.56
CA ARG A 232 -18.15 -3.88 2.56
C ARG A 232 -18.56 -5.30 2.99
N LEU A 233 -17.69 -6.28 2.71
CA LEU A 233 -17.87 -7.69 3.06
C LEU A 233 -17.34 -8.05 4.46
N ALA A 234 -16.85 -7.10 5.25
CA ALA A 234 -16.21 -7.38 6.55
C ALA A 234 -17.12 -8.15 7.52
N THR A 235 -18.41 -7.80 7.57
CA THR A 235 -19.38 -8.51 8.43
C THR A 235 -19.58 -9.94 7.94
N ILE A 236 -19.72 -10.13 6.63
CA ILE A 236 -19.94 -11.45 6.02
C ILE A 236 -18.72 -12.34 6.25
N ALA A 237 -17.52 -11.82 5.99
CA ALA A 237 -16.27 -12.53 6.23
C ALA A 237 -16.07 -12.86 7.71
N ALA A 238 -16.44 -11.96 8.63
CA ALA A 238 -16.34 -12.22 10.06
C ALA A 238 -17.34 -13.28 10.54
N ILE A 239 -18.59 -13.27 10.04
CA ILE A 239 -19.58 -14.33 10.30
C ILE A 239 -19.07 -15.67 9.76
N PHE A 240 -18.58 -15.68 8.52
CA PHE A 240 -17.99 -16.86 7.89
C PHE A 240 -16.82 -17.41 8.73
N ASN A 241 -15.93 -16.53 9.20
CA ASN A 241 -14.80 -16.94 10.04
C ASN A 241 -15.25 -17.55 11.36
N ALA A 242 -16.24 -16.95 12.03
CA ALA A 242 -16.79 -17.46 13.28
C ALA A 242 -17.47 -18.83 13.10
N LEU A 243 -18.21 -19.03 12.00
CA LEU A 243 -18.79 -20.31 11.63
C LEU A 243 -17.71 -21.36 11.35
N LEU A 244 -16.66 -21.00 10.62
CA LEU A 244 -15.56 -21.89 10.33
C LEU A 244 -14.79 -22.29 11.60
N ALA A 245 -14.56 -21.35 12.52
CA ALA A 245 -13.97 -21.63 13.83
C ALA A 245 -14.83 -22.62 14.63
N TRP A 246 -16.15 -22.46 14.60
CA TRP A 246 -17.08 -23.40 15.22
C TRP A 246 -17.00 -24.80 14.62
N ILE A 247 -16.99 -24.92 13.28
CA ILE A 247 -16.88 -26.21 12.57
C ILE A 247 -15.58 -26.93 12.93
N ILE A 248 -14.45 -26.20 12.93
CA ILE A 248 -13.13 -26.77 13.27
C ILE A 248 -13.12 -27.30 14.71
N TRP A 249 -13.71 -26.56 15.65
CA TRP A 249 -13.84 -27.00 17.03
C TRP A 249 -14.76 -28.23 17.16
N TYR A 250 -15.92 -28.23 16.50
CA TYR A 250 -16.86 -29.35 16.55
C TYR A 250 -16.25 -30.63 15.96
N PHE A 251 -15.47 -30.51 14.89
CA PHE A 251 -14.67 -31.60 14.35
C PHE A 251 -13.66 -32.14 15.37
N TRP A 252 -12.99 -31.25 16.12
CA TRP A 252 -12.07 -31.62 17.20
C TRP A 252 -12.76 -32.48 18.27
N LEU A 253 -14.00 -32.13 18.63
CA LEU A 253 -14.80 -32.84 19.62
C LEU A 253 -15.22 -34.23 19.13
N ILE A 254 -15.76 -34.35 17.91
CA ILE A 254 -16.22 -35.66 17.38
C ILE A 254 -15.06 -36.62 17.14
N THR A 255 -13.90 -36.12 16.70
CA THR A 255 -12.73 -36.97 16.41
C THR A 255 -12.02 -37.46 17.67
N GLY A 256 -12.40 -36.97 18.86
CA GLY A 256 -11.74 -37.34 20.12
C GLY A 256 -10.35 -36.74 20.28
N LEU A 257 -9.96 -35.76 19.45
CA LEU A 257 -8.66 -35.08 19.55
C LEU A 257 -8.46 -34.36 20.88
N GLU A 258 -9.55 -34.07 21.60
CA GLU A 258 -9.53 -33.54 22.95
C GLU A 258 -8.76 -34.44 23.94
N GLN A 259 -8.74 -35.76 23.72
CA GLN A 259 -7.99 -36.71 24.54
C GLN A 259 -6.47 -36.55 24.39
N LEU A 260 -6.02 -36.05 23.23
CA LEU A 260 -4.61 -35.78 22.95
C LEU A 260 -4.22 -34.38 23.41
N SER A 261 -5.07 -33.37 23.14
CA SER A 261 -4.83 -31.99 23.55
C SER A 261 -6.10 -31.15 23.48
N ALA A 262 -6.24 -30.21 24.42
CA ALA A 262 -7.27 -29.18 24.35
C ALA A 262 -7.10 -28.32 23.08
N PRO A 263 -8.20 -27.91 22.41
CA PRO A 263 -8.13 -27.16 21.16
C PRO A 263 -7.54 -25.75 21.31
N LEU A 264 -7.52 -25.20 22.54
CA LEU A 264 -6.99 -23.86 22.85
C LEU A 264 -7.46 -22.80 21.83
N LEU A 265 -6.53 -22.09 21.17
CA LEU A 265 -6.83 -21.07 20.15
C LEU A 265 -6.74 -21.59 18.70
N ILE A 266 -6.52 -22.89 18.50
CA ILE A 266 -6.32 -23.49 17.17
C ILE A 266 -7.52 -23.27 16.24
N PRO A 267 -8.79 -23.45 16.68
CA PRO A 267 -9.94 -23.22 15.83
C PRO A 267 -10.00 -21.77 15.31
N PHE A 268 -9.72 -20.79 16.16
CA PHE A 268 -9.60 -19.38 15.78
C PHE A 268 -8.46 -19.15 14.76
N ILE A 269 -7.26 -19.68 15.02
CA ILE A 269 -6.11 -19.46 14.15
C ILE A 269 -6.35 -20.05 12.76
N MET A 270 -6.77 -21.32 12.71
CA MET A 270 -6.98 -22.04 11.45
C MET A 270 -8.11 -21.43 10.63
N SER A 271 -9.25 -21.11 11.26
CA SER A 271 -10.34 -20.42 10.57
C SER A 271 -9.87 -19.09 10.00
N SER A 272 -9.14 -18.29 10.79
CA SER A 272 -8.68 -16.97 10.36
C SER A 272 -7.67 -17.05 9.22
N LEU A 273 -6.73 -18.00 9.24
CA LEU A 273 -5.80 -18.21 8.13
C LEU A 273 -6.53 -18.65 6.84
N ILE A 274 -7.50 -19.56 6.96
CA ILE A 274 -8.31 -20.02 5.82
C ILE A 274 -9.14 -18.85 5.26
N THR A 275 -9.87 -18.14 6.14
CA THR A 275 -10.68 -16.98 5.75
C THR A 275 -9.80 -15.92 5.10
N LEU A 276 -8.66 -15.56 5.68
CA LEU A 276 -7.77 -14.56 5.08
C LEU A 276 -7.13 -15.05 3.78
N SER A 277 -6.91 -16.34 3.60
CA SER A 277 -6.43 -16.89 2.33
C SER A 277 -7.50 -16.85 1.25
N LEU A 278 -8.74 -17.26 1.57
CA LEU A 278 -9.88 -17.25 0.64
C LEU A 278 -10.28 -15.83 0.28
N TYR A 279 -10.39 -14.98 1.30
CA TYR A 279 -10.66 -13.58 1.12
C TYR A 279 -9.43 -12.83 0.64
N ARG A 280 -8.24 -13.41 0.43
CA ARG A 280 -7.05 -12.63 -0.03
C ARG A 280 -7.32 -11.90 -1.35
N GLN A 281 -8.00 -12.56 -2.28
CA GLN A 281 -8.41 -11.96 -3.55
C GLN A 281 -9.33 -10.74 -3.34
N TYR A 282 -10.08 -10.72 -2.23
CA TYR A 282 -10.98 -9.66 -1.80
C TYR A 282 -10.40 -8.72 -0.71
N ILE A 283 -9.35 -9.11 0.01
CA ILE A 283 -8.56 -8.30 0.96
C ILE A 283 -7.70 -7.33 0.15
N ASN A 284 -7.30 -7.73 -1.06
CA ASN A 284 -6.81 -6.84 -2.10
C ASN A 284 -7.92 -6.04 -2.80
N HIS A 285 -9.18 -6.10 -2.36
CA HIS A 285 -10.19 -5.08 -2.72
C HIS A 285 -10.02 -3.77 -1.94
N ASN A 286 -8.77 -3.31 -1.90
CA ASN A 286 -8.46 -1.92 -2.25
C ASN A 286 -8.81 -1.63 -3.72
N LEU A 287 -9.24 -2.56 -4.57
CA LEU A 287 -9.80 -2.26 -5.90
C LEU A 287 -11.01 -1.30 -5.93
N LEU A 288 -11.59 -0.92 -4.78
CA LEU A 288 -12.59 0.17 -4.68
C LEU A 288 -12.07 1.42 -3.94
N GLN A 289 -10.81 1.43 -3.51
CA GLN A 289 -10.14 2.53 -2.80
C GLN A 289 -8.64 2.69 -3.15
N SER A 290 -8.14 2.01 -4.18
CA SER A 290 -6.80 2.16 -4.69
C SER A 290 -6.74 3.47 -5.45
N GLU A 291 -5.56 4.09 -5.47
CA GLU A 291 -5.31 5.24 -6.34
C GLU A 291 -5.69 4.93 -7.80
N LEU A 292 -5.63 3.66 -8.23
CA LEU A 292 -6.14 3.19 -9.52
C LEU A 292 -7.68 3.27 -9.64
N TRP A 293 -8.44 2.83 -8.62
CA TRP A 293 -9.91 2.98 -8.64
C TRP A 293 -10.35 4.43 -8.51
N ARG A 294 -9.61 5.23 -7.76
CA ARG A 294 -9.85 6.68 -7.66
C ARG A 294 -9.56 7.37 -8.99
N THR A 295 -8.47 7.01 -9.67
CA THR A 295 -8.16 7.40 -11.07
C THR A 295 -9.33 7.04 -11.98
N PHE A 296 -9.77 5.79 -11.95
CA PHE A 296 -10.90 5.33 -12.76
C PHE A 296 -12.18 6.12 -12.46
N LYS A 297 -12.55 6.27 -11.18
CA LYS A 297 -13.75 7.02 -10.77
C LYS A 297 -13.69 8.46 -11.25
N LEU A 298 -12.53 9.12 -11.17
CA LEU A 298 -12.32 10.47 -11.67
C LEU A 298 -12.50 10.52 -13.20
N MET A 299 -11.81 9.65 -13.94
CA MET A 299 -11.93 9.58 -15.40
C MET A 299 -13.36 9.24 -15.86
N LEU A 300 -14.05 8.34 -15.16
CA LEU A 300 -15.44 7.98 -15.42
C LEU A 300 -16.40 9.14 -15.13
N ILE A 301 -16.29 9.79 -13.97
CA ILE A 301 -17.11 10.96 -13.63
C ILE A 301 -16.86 12.10 -14.62
N ASN A 302 -15.60 12.33 -14.99
CA ASN A 302 -15.20 13.32 -15.99
C ASN A 302 -15.92 13.06 -17.32
N ARG A 303 -15.88 11.80 -17.78
CA ARG A 303 -16.56 11.36 -19.00
C ARG A 303 -18.09 11.47 -18.90
N LEU A 304 -18.69 11.05 -17.79
CA LEU A 304 -20.14 11.16 -17.56
C LEU A 304 -20.63 12.61 -17.52
N ARG A 305 -19.77 13.54 -17.08
CA ARG A 305 -20.04 14.99 -17.08
C ARG A 305 -19.70 15.66 -18.41
N ALA A 306 -19.28 14.91 -19.42
CA ALA A 306 -18.81 15.42 -20.71
C ALA A 306 -17.74 16.52 -20.57
N LYS A 307 -16.84 16.37 -19.59
CA LYS A 307 -15.71 17.26 -19.35
C LYS A 307 -14.45 16.73 -20.04
N GLN A 308 -13.52 17.64 -20.31
CA GLN A 308 -12.27 17.32 -20.99
C GLN A 308 -11.29 16.61 -20.05
N CYS A 309 -10.48 15.72 -20.61
CA CYS A 309 -9.42 15.00 -19.91
C CYS A 309 -8.10 15.36 -20.59
N VAL A 310 -7.27 16.13 -19.89
CA VAL A 310 -6.03 16.68 -20.45
C VAL A 310 -4.86 15.90 -19.88
N ALA A 311 -3.87 15.59 -20.70
CA ALA A 311 -2.63 14.99 -20.25
C ALA A 311 -1.43 15.88 -20.56
N ILE A 312 -0.47 15.95 -19.65
CA ILE A 312 0.88 16.45 -19.91
C ILE A 312 1.92 15.35 -19.62
N THR A 313 2.86 15.17 -20.54
CA THR A 313 3.97 14.23 -20.41
C THR A 313 5.32 14.95 -20.34
N GLY A 314 6.25 14.37 -19.58
CA GLY A 314 7.61 14.90 -19.41
C GLY A 314 8.70 13.91 -19.78
N SER A 315 9.96 14.27 -19.52
CA SER A 315 11.16 13.47 -19.85
C SER A 315 11.17 12.07 -19.22
N GLY A 316 10.39 11.83 -18.16
CA GLY A 316 10.24 10.53 -17.50
C GLY A 316 9.71 9.43 -18.41
N ILE A 317 8.96 9.75 -19.48
CA ILE A 317 8.50 8.76 -20.48
C ILE A 317 9.64 8.25 -21.39
N ARG A 318 10.80 8.93 -21.36
CA ARG A 318 12.04 8.64 -22.10
C ARG A 318 13.23 8.45 -21.16
N LYS A 319 12.97 8.14 -19.88
CA LYS A 319 14.01 8.04 -18.87
C LYS A 319 15.08 7.03 -19.29
N GLY A 320 16.32 7.50 -19.45
CA GLY A 320 17.45 6.68 -19.85
C GLY A 320 17.61 6.48 -21.37
N THR A 321 16.72 7.04 -22.20
CA THR A 321 16.84 6.99 -23.67
C THR A 321 17.12 8.36 -24.30
N LEU A 322 16.47 9.42 -23.81
CA LEU A 322 16.77 10.81 -24.21
C LEU A 322 17.12 11.67 -22.99
N PRO A 323 18.01 12.68 -23.17
CA PRO A 323 18.24 13.68 -22.15
C PRO A 323 16.99 14.52 -21.93
N ASP A 324 16.78 14.98 -20.70
CA ASP A 324 15.68 15.85 -20.34
C ASP A 324 15.83 17.22 -21.03
N TYR A 325 14.89 17.52 -21.93
CA TYR A 325 14.93 18.72 -22.74
C TYR A 325 14.71 20.01 -21.93
N PRO A 326 13.60 20.17 -21.16
CA PRO A 326 13.37 21.39 -20.37
C PRO A 326 14.46 21.72 -19.36
N SER A 327 15.09 20.71 -18.75
CA SER A 327 16.20 20.92 -17.80
C SER A 327 17.52 21.33 -18.46
N GLY A 328 17.63 21.24 -19.79
CA GLY A 328 18.84 21.57 -20.53
C GLY A 328 19.92 20.47 -20.53
N GLN A 329 19.60 19.22 -20.17
CA GLN A 329 20.58 18.11 -20.15
C GLN A 329 21.22 17.80 -21.52
N TRP A 330 20.60 18.26 -22.61
CA TRP A 330 21.08 18.11 -23.97
C TRP A 330 22.13 19.16 -24.39
N LEU A 331 22.36 20.17 -23.54
CA LEU A 331 23.32 21.25 -23.78
C LEU A 331 24.72 20.88 -23.27
N ASP A 332 25.75 21.56 -23.75
CA ASP A 332 27.11 21.40 -23.21
C ASP A 332 27.18 22.07 -21.83
N PRO A 333 27.45 21.32 -20.75
CA PRO A 333 27.49 21.87 -19.39
C PRO A 333 28.62 22.89 -19.18
N LYS A 334 29.61 22.95 -20.08
CA LYS A 334 30.71 23.92 -20.03
C LYS A 334 30.35 25.27 -20.66
N VAL A 335 29.22 25.35 -21.36
CA VAL A 335 28.76 26.54 -22.05
C VAL A 335 27.62 27.19 -21.25
N PRO A 336 27.68 28.49 -20.97
CA PRO A 336 26.59 29.19 -20.28
C PRO A 336 25.26 29.08 -21.04
N ILE A 337 24.16 28.90 -20.30
CA ILE A 337 22.80 28.81 -20.88
C ILE A 337 22.43 30.02 -21.76
N THR A 338 22.98 31.20 -21.45
CA THR A 338 22.78 32.44 -22.22
C THR A 338 23.23 32.30 -23.67
N SER A 339 24.23 31.46 -23.96
CA SER A 339 24.69 31.16 -25.34
C SER A 339 23.69 30.36 -26.17
N TYR A 340 22.64 29.82 -25.54
CA TYR A 340 21.57 29.05 -26.18
C TYR A 340 20.24 29.82 -26.25
N THR A 341 20.28 31.16 -26.17
CA THR A 341 19.13 32.05 -26.40
C THR A 341 18.94 32.32 -27.90
N LEU A 342 17.71 32.61 -28.31
CA LEU A 342 17.36 33.06 -29.65
C LEU A 342 18.03 34.39 -29.97
N ALA A 343 18.15 35.29 -28.98
CA ALA A 343 18.90 36.53 -29.14
C ALA A 343 20.35 36.26 -29.57
N GLU A 344 21.06 35.39 -28.84
CA GLU A 344 22.44 34.98 -29.18
C GLU A 344 22.51 34.18 -30.49
N PHE A 345 21.51 33.35 -30.78
CA PHE A 345 21.41 32.64 -32.06
C PHE A 345 21.35 33.64 -33.23
N LYS A 346 20.60 34.73 -33.11
CA LYS A 346 20.54 35.77 -34.16
C LYS A 346 21.85 36.55 -34.24
N ALA A 347 22.44 36.92 -33.11
CA ALA A 347 23.59 37.81 -33.05
C ALA A 347 24.95 37.15 -33.35
N SER A 348 25.17 35.91 -32.91
CA SER A 348 26.50 35.30 -32.85
C SER A 348 26.60 34.01 -33.65
N LYS A 349 27.54 33.98 -34.61
CA LYS A 349 27.85 32.77 -35.40
C LYS A 349 28.34 31.61 -34.51
N ARG A 350 29.08 31.92 -33.44
CA ARG A 350 29.52 30.92 -32.46
C ARG A 350 28.34 30.31 -31.73
N CYS A 351 27.40 31.13 -31.26
CA CYS A 351 26.21 30.65 -30.56
C CYS A 351 25.30 29.82 -31.48
N ARG A 352 25.14 30.23 -32.76
CA ARG A 352 24.47 29.38 -33.77
C ARG A 352 25.11 28.03 -33.92
N TYR A 353 26.43 27.97 -34.06
CA TYR A 353 27.14 26.70 -34.17
C TYR A 353 26.91 25.81 -32.94
N LEU A 354 27.02 26.37 -31.73
CA LEU A 354 26.78 25.63 -30.49
C LEU A 354 25.35 25.09 -30.40
N TYR A 355 24.36 25.91 -30.76
CA TYR A 355 22.96 25.52 -30.79
C TYR A 355 22.73 24.38 -31.80
N TRP A 356 23.20 24.55 -33.04
CA TRP A 356 23.09 23.52 -34.08
C TRP A 356 23.79 22.21 -33.68
N LYS A 357 24.96 22.29 -33.04
CA LYS A 357 25.70 21.13 -32.56
C LYS A 357 24.88 20.36 -31.53
N ALA A 358 24.40 21.03 -30.49
CA ALA A 358 23.60 20.41 -29.44
C ALA A 358 22.28 19.83 -29.99
N SER A 359 21.58 20.58 -30.85
CA SER A 359 20.34 20.12 -31.49
C SER A 359 20.57 18.94 -32.42
N TYR A 360 21.67 18.93 -33.20
CA TYR A 360 21.97 17.82 -34.09
C TYR A 360 22.32 16.55 -33.32
N ASP A 361 23.09 16.67 -32.23
CA ASP A 361 23.42 15.51 -31.38
C ASP A 361 22.15 14.92 -30.73
N TYR A 362 21.21 15.77 -30.29
CA TYR A 362 19.89 15.31 -29.83
C TYR A 362 19.07 14.69 -30.97
N TYR A 363 19.04 15.32 -32.15
CA TYR A 363 18.31 14.83 -33.32
C TYR A 363 18.77 13.43 -33.73
N GLN A 364 20.08 13.17 -33.75
CA GLN A 364 20.63 11.84 -34.05
C GLN A 364 20.16 10.80 -33.04
N GLN A 365 20.13 11.12 -31.75
CA GLN A 365 19.58 10.22 -30.72
C GLN A 365 18.09 9.97 -30.96
N ALA A 366 17.31 11.04 -31.20
CA ALA A 366 15.86 10.94 -31.43
C ALA A 366 15.49 10.10 -32.67
N LEU A 367 16.33 10.09 -33.71
CA LEU A 367 16.13 9.24 -34.89
C LEU A 367 16.25 7.74 -34.60
N THR A 368 17.01 7.35 -33.58
CA THR A 368 17.22 5.93 -33.23
C THR A 368 16.11 5.35 -32.36
N ILE A 369 15.20 6.20 -31.88
CA ILE A 369 14.19 5.82 -30.90
C ILE A 369 12.89 5.47 -31.61
N ASN A 370 12.32 4.35 -31.18
CA ASN A 370 10.99 3.91 -31.58
C ASN A 370 10.01 4.08 -30.42
N LYS A 371 8.71 4.00 -30.72
CA LYS A 371 7.67 3.96 -29.70
C LYS A 371 7.94 2.84 -28.70
N ASN A 372 7.74 3.14 -27.43
CA ASN A 372 7.79 2.18 -26.33
C ASN A 372 6.38 1.82 -25.85
N ASN A 373 6.27 0.91 -24.88
CA ASN A 373 4.97 0.52 -24.33
C ASN A 373 4.21 1.71 -23.70
N ILE A 374 4.91 2.72 -23.14
CA ILE A 374 4.27 3.94 -22.61
C ILE A 374 3.55 4.67 -23.75
N ASP A 375 4.20 4.82 -24.91
CA ASP A 375 3.62 5.46 -26.10
C ASP A 375 2.39 4.73 -26.60
N GLU A 376 2.44 3.39 -26.67
CA GLU A 376 1.30 2.57 -27.10
C GLU A 376 0.09 2.73 -26.15
N GLN A 377 0.32 2.75 -24.83
CA GLN A 377 -0.76 2.97 -23.87
C GLN A 377 -1.31 4.40 -23.92
N LEU A 378 -0.46 5.40 -24.17
CA LEU A 378 -0.86 6.79 -24.34
C LEU A 378 -1.67 7.01 -25.61
N ASP A 379 -1.26 6.40 -26.73
CA ASP A 379 -2.02 6.44 -27.99
C ASP A 379 -3.44 5.88 -27.79
N TYR A 380 -3.58 4.80 -27.02
CA TYR A 380 -4.89 4.25 -26.67
C TYR A 380 -5.73 5.25 -25.85
N LEU A 381 -5.16 5.84 -24.80
CA LEU A 381 -5.85 6.85 -24.00
C LEU A 381 -6.24 8.06 -24.84
N LEU A 382 -5.35 8.49 -25.73
CA LEU A 382 -5.57 9.62 -26.63
C LEU A 382 -6.74 9.36 -27.58
N ASN A 383 -6.81 8.16 -28.17
CA ASN A 383 -7.89 7.81 -29.10
C ASN A 383 -9.27 7.66 -28.44
N HIS A 384 -9.33 7.40 -27.13
CA HIS A 384 -10.58 6.99 -26.47
C HIS A 384 -11.03 7.86 -25.30
N TYR A 385 -10.13 8.60 -24.63
CA TYR A 385 -10.40 9.27 -23.35
C TYR A 385 -9.82 10.68 -23.22
N LEU A 386 -8.68 11.00 -23.85
CA LEU A 386 -8.07 12.33 -23.74
C LEU A 386 -8.65 13.29 -24.79
N SER A 387 -8.74 14.58 -24.43
CA SER A 387 -9.11 15.66 -25.34
C SER A 387 -7.91 16.38 -25.95
N GLY A 388 -6.75 16.28 -25.29
CA GLY A 388 -5.49 16.86 -25.73
C GLY A 388 -4.32 16.30 -24.94
N LEU A 389 -3.20 16.07 -25.64
CA LEU A 389 -1.94 15.63 -25.08
C LEU A 389 -0.89 16.72 -25.28
N PHE A 390 -0.42 17.29 -24.18
CA PHE A 390 0.71 18.20 -24.16
C PHE A 390 1.96 17.38 -23.82
N THR A 391 3.06 17.59 -24.53
CA THR A 391 4.32 16.91 -24.23
C THR A 391 5.45 17.91 -24.15
N GLU A 392 6.29 17.73 -23.14
CA GLU A 392 7.56 18.45 -23.02
C GLU A 392 8.69 17.77 -23.78
N THR A 393 8.46 16.55 -24.28
CA THR A 393 9.41 15.87 -25.17
C THR A 393 9.33 16.46 -26.56
N VAL A 394 10.48 16.58 -27.22
CA VAL A 394 10.61 17.15 -28.58
C VAL A 394 10.85 16.07 -29.64
N ASP A 395 10.65 14.80 -29.30
CA ASP A 395 11.02 13.63 -30.12
C ASP A 395 10.05 13.32 -31.28
N SER A 396 8.86 13.91 -31.27
CA SER A 396 7.81 13.72 -32.29
C SER A 396 7.51 12.24 -32.57
N LEU A 397 7.39 11.42 -31.52
CA LEU A 397 6.96 10.02 -31.63
C LEU A 397 5.45 9.86 -31.53
N PHE A 398 4.76 10.77 -30.85
CA PHE A 398 3.29 10.81 -30.86
C PHE A 398 2.82 11.33 -32.22
N ASN A 399 2.08 10.51 -32.94
CA ASN A 399 1.49 10.88 -34.22
C ASN A 399 0.10 10.26 -34.31
N THR A 400 -0.91 11.05 -34.01
CA THR A 400 -2.32 10.64 -34.14
C THR A 400 -3.05 11.63 -35.01
N GLU A 401 -3.63 11.16 -36.12
CA GLU A 401 -4.47 12.00 -36.99
C GLU A 401 -5.82 12.37 -36.33
N GLN A 402 -6.22 11.66 -35.27
CA GLN A 402 -7.55 11.77 -34.67
C GLN A 402 -7.66 12.77 -33.53
N HIS A 403 -6.57 13.04 -32.79
CA HIS A 403 -6.59 13.93 -31.62
C HIS A 403 -5.33 14.79 -31.56
N PRO A 404 -5.43 16.03 -31.07
CA PRO A 404 -4.33 16.96 -31.14
C PRO A 404 -3.25 16.65 -30.08
N VAL A 405 -2.01 16.53 -30.56
CA VAL A 405 -0.80 16.44 -29.73
C VAL A 405 -0.02 17.74 -29.87
N TYR A 406 0.32 18.36 -28.74
CA TYR A 406 1.02 19.63 -28.67
C TYR A 406 2.41 19.45 -28.04
N GLU A 407 3.44 19.49 -28.88
CA GLU A 407 4.83 19.52 -28.44
C GLU A 407 5.18 20.92 -27.92
N CYS A 408 5.18 21.10 -26.60
CA CYS A 408 5.22 22.42 -25.97
C CYS A 408 6.53 23.15 -26.24
N TYR A 409 7.63 22.42 -26.36
CA TYR A 409 8.95 22.95 -26.68
C TYR A 409 9.35 22.76 -28.16
N GLY A 410 8.39 22.38 -29.00
CA GLY A 410 8.59 22.16 -30.43
C GLY A 410 9.08 20.75 -30.81
N SER A 411 9.51 20.60 -32.05
CA SER A 411 9.81 19.33 -32.71
C SER A 411 11.27 19.29 -33.16
N ILE A 412 12.06 18.34 -32.65
CA ILE A 412 13.44 18.17 -33.11
C ILE A 412 13.50 17.68 -34.55
N LYS A 413 12.45 17.07 -35.09
CA LYS A 413 12.45 16.49 -36.45
C LYS A 413 12.33 17.53 -37.57
N ARG A 414 12.10 18.80 -37.23
CA ARG A 414 11.84 19.87 -38.20
C ARG A 414 12.72 21.08 -37.95
N LEU A 415 12.95 21.83 -39.03
CA LEU A 415 13.54 23.15 -39.02
C LEU A 415 12.46 24.17 -39.36
N TYR A 416 12.64 25.42 -38.93
CA TYR A 416 11.79 26.53 -39.37
C TYR A 416 12.63 27.76 -39.70
N CYS A 417 12.09 28.60 -40.58
CA CYS A 417 12.68 29.90 -40.89
C CYS A 417 12.25 30.94 -39.85
N LEU A 418 13.22 31.71 -39.34
CA LEU A 418 12.96 32.79 -38.37
C LEU A 418 12.18 33.96 -38.97
N ASP A 419 12.19 34.13 -40.30
CA ASP A 419 11.57 35.28 -40.97
C ASP A 419 10.18 34.96 -41.53
N CYS A 420 10.00 33.78 -42.16
CA CYS A 420 8.73 33.40 -42.79
C CYS A 420 8.02 32.21 -42.14
N ALA A 421 8.53 31.69 -41.03
CA ALA A 421 8.00 30.53 -40.28
C ALA A 421 7.86 29.22 -41.09
N LYS A 422 8.31 29.17 -42.35
CA LYS A 422 8.16 27.99 -43.20
C LYS A 422 9.01 26.83 -42.69
N GLN A 423 8.38 25.67 -42.52
CA GLN A 423 9.03 24.44 -42.08
C GLN A 423 9.91 23.84 -43.18
N GLN A 424 11.04 23.25 -42.79
CA GLN A 424 11.97 22.54 -43.68
C GLN A 424 12.49 21.27 -43.00
N ALA A 425 12.85 20.27 -43.81
CA ALA A 425 13.48 19.05 -43.33
C ALA A 425 14.95 19.29 -42.96
N TRP A 426 15.49 18.45 -42.08
CA TRP A 426 16.93 18.41 -41.84
C TRP A 426 17.68 18.06 -43.12
N PRO A 427 18.82 18.72 -43.41
CA PRO A 427 19.66 18.33 -44.53
C PRO A 427 20.27 16.93 -44.28
N PRO A 428 20.47 16.11 -45.32
CA PRO A 428 21.00 14.75 -45.18
C PRO A 428 22.45 14.71 -44.67
N ILE A 429 23.17 15.83 -44.78
CA ILE A 429 24.55 16.01 -44.33
C ILE A 429 24.55 17.23 -43.38
N PRO A 430 25.35 17.27 -42.29
CA PRO A 430 25.38 18.37 -41.33
C PRO A 430 26.05 19.63 -41.90
N LEU A 431 25.42 20.25 -42.91
CA LEU A 431 25.89 21.47 -43.58
C LEU A 431 26.03 22.67 -42.61
N TRP A 432 25.27 22.65 -41.50
CA TRP A 432 25.34 23.62 -40.42
C TRP A 432 26.74 23.71 -39.78
N SER A 433 27.57 22.66 -39.90
CA SER A 433 28.96 22.66 -39.39
C SER A 433 29.90 23.56 -40.18
N GLN A 434 29.55 23.87 -41.44
CA GLN A 434 30.38 24.66 -42.35
C GLN A 434 29.84 26.07 -42.57
N ARG A 435 28.51 26.23 -42.58
CA ARG A 435 27.83 27.50 -42.87
C ARG A 435 26.48 27.61 -42.18
N ASP A 436 26.00 28.84 -42.05
CA ASP A 436 24.62 29.10 -41.63
C ASP A 436 23.64 28.57 -42.69
N LEU A 437 22.52 28.01 -42.23
CA LEU A 437 21.48 27.47 -43.10
C LEU A 437 20.40 28.54 -43.33
N HIS A 438 19.99 28.69 -44.59
CA HIS A 438 19.05 29.71 -45.01
C HIS A 438 17.82 29.11 -45.69
N CYS A 439 16.69 29.77 -45.52
CA CYS A 439 15.42 29.36 -46.05
C CYS A 439 15.41 29.44 -47.59
N GLN A 440 14.98 28.36 -48.25
CA GLN A 440 14.84 28.30 -49.70
C GLN A 440 13.82 29.31 -50.27
N HIS A 441 12.94 29.88 -49.44
CA HIS A 441 11.88 30.80 -49.90
C HIS A 441 12.22 32.28 -49.72
N CYS A 442 12.77 32.68 -48.58
CA CYS A 442 13.04 34.09 -48.24
C CYS A 442 14.49 34.37 -47.86
N SER A 443 15.38 33.36 -47.93
CA SER A 443 16.78 33.45 -47.50
C SER A 443 17.01 33.77 -46.02
N GLY A 444 15.96 33.79 -45.19
CA GLY A 444 16.07 33.96 -43.75
C GLY A 444 16.78 32.82 -43.04
N LEU A 445 17.32 33.06 -41.85
CA LEU A 445 18.02 32.04 -41.07
C LEU A 445 17.09 30.87 -40.70
N LEU A 446 17.59 29.64 -40.85
CA LEU A 446 16.93 28.44 -40.35
C LEU A 446 17.40 28.12 -38.94
N LYS A 447 16.48 27.59 -38.14
CA LYS A 447 16.73 27.09 -36.79
C LYS A 447 15.99 25.76 -36.59
N PRO A 448 16.54 24.80 -35.84
CA PRO A 448 15.77 23.65 -35.34
C PRO A 448 14.49 24.12 -34.65
N GLN A 449 13.36 23.48 -34.94
CA GLN A 449 12.03 23.89 -34.45
C GLN A 449 11.81 23.48 -32.99
N ILE A 450 12.80 23.71 -32.15
CA ILE A 450 12.77 23.54 -30.69
C ILE A 450 13.02 24.91 -30.05
N LEU A 451 12.52 25.14 -28.84
CA LEU A 451 12.65 26.45 -28.17
C LEU A 451 14.07 26.70 -27.63
N ALA A 452 14.61 27.88 -27.93
CA ALA A 452 15.77 28.44 -27.26
C ALA A 452 15.41 28.90 -25.84
N ALA A 453 16.42 29.18 -25.01
CA ALA A 453 16.23 29.44 -23.59
C ALA A 453 15.33 30.66 -23.25
N ASP A 454 15.22 31.64 -24.15
CA ASP A 454 14.41 32.86 -24.03
C ASP A 454 13.16 32.85 -24.94
N GLU A 455 12.86 31.72 -25.61
CA GLU A 455 11.66 31.60 -26.42
C GLU A 455 10.46 31.12 -25.60
N ASN A 456 9.30 31.70 -25.92
CA ASN A 456 8.02 31.25 -25.37
C ASN A 456 7.48 30.08 -26.18
N ILE A 457 6.60 29.28 -25.57
CA ILE A 457 5.84 28.26 -26.28
C ILE A 457 5.02 28.89 -27.42
N ASP A 458 4.80 28.10 -28.46
CA ASP A 458 4.04 28.55 -29.62
C ASP A 458 2.63 29.02 -29.23
N SER A 459 2.17 30.08 -29.89
CA SER A 459 0.88 30.71 -29.58
C SER A 459 -0.31 29.77 -29.78
N GLU A 460 -0.25 28.84 -30.74
CA GLU A 460 -1.29 27.85 -30.99
C GLU A 460 -1.33 26.84 -29.84
N CYS A 461 -0.15 26.39 -29.37
CA CYS A 461 -0.03 25.52 -28.19
C CYS A 461 -0.59 26.20 -26.93
N TYR A 462 -0.25 27.48 -26.71
CA TYR A 462 -0.75 28.26 -25.59
C TYR A 462 -2.28 28.42 -25.63
N GLN A 463 -2.85 28.77 -26.78
CA GLN A 463 -4.31 28.90 -26.96
C GLN A 463 -5.01 27.56 -26.77
N ALA A 464 -4.45 26.47 -27.31
CA ALA A 464 -4.97 25.13 -27.13
C ALA A 464 -4.97 24.71 -25.67
N LEU A 465 -3.90 25.03 -24.93
CA LEU A 465 -3.78 24.77 -23.50
C LEU A 465 -4.86 25.51 -22.72
N GLN A 466 -5.02 26.82 -22.94
CA GLN A 466 -6.08 27.60 -22.30
C GLN A 466 -7.47 27.01 -22.58
N LYS A 467 -7.77 26.72 -23.85
CA LYS A 467 -9.05 26.14 -24.27
C LYS A 467 -9.31 24.79 -23.61
N ASN A 468 -8.32 23.90 -23.59
CA ASN A 468 -8.46 22.58 -22.99
C ASN A 468 -8.65 22.66 -21.47
N MET A 469 -7.93 23.57 -20.81
CA MET A 469 -8.01 23.74 -19.37
C MET A 469 -9.34 24.35 -18.89
N MET A 470 -9.98 25.22 -19.68
CA MET A 470 -11.30 25.78 -19.32
C MET A 470 -12.40 24.72 -19.13
N GLU A 471 -12.36 23.64 -19.92
CA GLU A 471 -13.35 22.56 -19.86
C GLU A 471 -12.81 21.29 -19.19
N CYS A 472 -11.57 21.33 -18.70
CA CYS A 472 -10.90 20.21 -18.06
C CYS A 472 -11.62 19.86 -16.74
N GLY A 473 -11.94 18.59 -16.55
CA GLY A 473 -12.42 18.07 -15.27
C GLY A 473 -11.49 17.04 -14.65
N CYS A 474 -10.40 16.68 -15.34
CA CYS A 474 -9.33 15.85 -14.81
C CYS A 474 -8.03 16.08 -15.61
N LEU A 475 -6.91 16.23 -14.90
CA LEU A 475 -5.57 16.39 -15.48
C LEU A 475 -4.71 15.15 -15.18
N LEU A 476 -4.01 14.63 -16.19
CA LEU A 476 -3.01 13.57 -16.03
C LEU A 476 -1.62 14.18 -16.19
N VAL A 477 -0.74 13.96 -15.21
CA VAL A 477 0.67 14.38 -15.24
C VAL A 477 1.54 13.13 -15.26
N ILE A 478 2.19 12.87 -16.38
CA ILE A 478 2.77 11.55 -16.68
C ILE A 478 4.27 11.68 -16.91
N GLY A 479 5.07 11.12 -16.00
CA GLY A 479 6.53 11.14 -16.14
C GLY A 479 7.14 12.54 -16.17
N VAL A 480 6.57 13.49 -15.43
CA VAL A 480 7.13 14.84 -15.29
C VAL A 480 7.99 14.88 -14.01
N PRO A 481 9.33 15.01 -14.12
CA PRO A 481 10.19 14.96 -12.93
C PRO A 481 10.30 16.30 -12.18
N THR A 482 10.12 17.43 -12.88
CA THR A 482 10.34 18.78 -12.34
C THR A 482 9.26 19.73 -12.88
N ILE A 483 8.87 20.72 -12.08
CA ILE A 483 7.91 21.75 -12.50
C ILE A 483 8.61 22.75 -13.43
N THR A 484 8.28 22.70 -14.71
CA THR A 484 8.70 23.67 -15.73
C THR A 484 7.67 24.80 -15.85
N PRO A 485 7.92 25.89 -16.60
CA PRO A 485 6.93 26.95 -16.79
C PRO A 485 5.58 26.45 -17.37
N VAL A 486 5.63 25.52 -18.32
CA VAL A 486 4.41 24.93 -18.92
C VAL A 486 3.66 24.08 -17.91
N VAL A 487 4.38 23.22 -17.18
CA VAL A 487 3.79 22.37 -16.13
C VAL A 487 3.21 23.24 -15.01
N SER A 488 3.91 24.29 -14.59
CA SER A 488 3.43 25.24 -13.57
C SER A 488 2.12 25.87 -14.01
N MET A 489 2.05 26.38 -15.25
CA MET A 489 0.84 27.00 -15.78
C MET A 489 -0.36 26.03 -15.78
N ILE A 490 -0.15 24.77 -16.18
CA ILE A 490 -1.21 23.76 -16.20
C ILE A 490 -1.65 23.37 -14.79
N ILE A 491 -0.70 23.15 -13.88
CA ILE A 491 -0.98 22.77 -12.48
C ILE A 491 -1.67 23.92 -11.73
N GLU A 492 -1.20 25.15 -11.88
CA GLU A 492 -1.82 26.33 -11.26
C GLU A 492 -3.25 26.53 -11.75
N ASN A 493 -3.50 26.37 -13.05
CA ASN A 493 -4.85 26.41 -13.60
C ASN A 493 -5.73 25.28 -13.03
N ALA A 494 -5.20 24.06 -12.96
CA ALA A 494 -5.91 22.93 -12.35
C ALA A 494 -6.27 23.21 -10.89
N ASN A 495 -5.33 23.74 -10.10
CA ASN A 495 -5.55 24.05 -8.69
C ASN A 495 -6.55 25.19 -8.49
N ALA A 496 -6.43 26.28 -9.26
CA ALA A 496 -7.38 27.40 -9.22
C ALA A 496 -8.82 26.95 -9.51
N ASN A 497 -8.99 25.99 -10.41
CA ASN A 497 -10.30 25.44 -10.79
C ASN A 497 -10.70 24.17 -10.01
N LYS A 498 -9.93 23.77 -8.98
CA LYS A 498 -10.15 22.55 -8.18
C LYS A 498 -10.26 21.28 -9.01
N ILE A 499 -9.54 21.23 -10.13
CA ILE A 499 -9.44 20.07 -11.00
C ILE A 499 -8.53 19.04 -10.31
N PRO A 500 -8.96 17.78 -10.18
CA PRO A 500 -8.13 16.72 -9.62
C PRO A 500 -6.98 16.37 -10.57
N ILE A 501 -5.77 16.22 -10.03
CA ILE A 501 -4.56 15.89 -10.78
C ILE A 501 -4.16 14.45 -10.49
N ILE A 502 -3.91 13.68 -11.54
CA ILE A 502 -3.47 12.29 -11.47
C ILE A 502 -2.00 12.22 -11.89
N PHE A 503 -1.12 12.01 -10.91
CA PHE A 503 0.32 11.86 -11.13
C PHE A 503 0.67 10.41 -11.42
N ILE A 504 1.28 10.13 -12.56
CA ILE A 504 1.72 8.79 -12.98
C ILE A 504 3.24 8.78 -13.10
N GLY A 505 3.89 7.93 -12.30
CA GLY A 505 5.34 7.82 -12.20
C GLY A 505 5.88 8.57 -10.99
N THR A 506 6.48 9.74 -11.21
CA THR A 506 7.06 10.58 -10.15
C THR A 506 6.22 11.83 -9.91
N ILE A 507 6.16 12.30 -8.67
CA ILE A 507 5.64 13.65 -8.38
C ILE A 507 6.73 14.64 -8.81
N PRO A 508 6.38 15.71 -9.57
CA PRO A 508 7.31 16.79 -9.86
C PRO A 508 7.90 17.40 -8.59
N PHE A 509 9.22 17.59 -8.55
CA PHE A 509 9.87 18.23 -7.41
C PHE A 509 9.26 19.61 -7.12
N GLY A 510 8.88 19.87 -5.87
CA GLY A 510 8.28 21.12 -5.43
C GLY A 510 6.74 21.12 -5.40
N TYR A 511 6.07 20.07 -5.88
CA TYR A 511 4.61 19.94 -5.77
C TYR A 511 4.20 19.24 -4.45
N PHE A 512 3.17 19.77 -3.78
CA PHE A 512 2.56 19.14 -2.61
C PHE A 512 1.19 18.55 -3.00
N VAL A 513 1.03 17.24 -2.81
CA VAL A 513 -0.20 16.52 -3.18
C VAL A 513 -1.35 16.92 -2.26
N GLU A 514 -2.47 17.36 -2.86
CA GLU A 514 -3.70 17.67 -2.14
C GLU A 514 -4.63 16.46 -2.02
N GLU A 515 -5.64 16.52 -1.14
CA GLU A 515 -6.64 15.45 -0.97
C GLU A 515 -7.46 15.18 -2.24
N LYS A 516 -7.51 16.13 -3.20
CA LYS A 516 -8.17 15.96 -4.51
C LYS A 516 -7.31 15.19 -5.53
N ASP A 517 -6.01 15.07 -5.28
CA ASP A 517 -5.04 14.54 -6.24
C ASP A 517 -4.75 13.06 -6.00
N VAL A 518 -4.38 12.35 -7.06
CA VAL A 518 -4.13 10.92 -7.08
C VAL A 518 -2.68 10.66 -7.45
N GLN A 519 -2.04 9.70 -6.78
CA GLN A 519 -0.63 9.38 -6.98
C GLN A 519 -0.43 7.91 -7.32
N LEU A 520 0.03 7.64 -8.53
CA LEU A 520 0.41 6.32 -9.02
C LEU A 520 1.94 6.25 -9.16
N THR A 521 2.63 5.94 -8.05
CA THR A 521 4.10 5.86 -8.04
C THR A 521 4.64 4.58 -8.63
N GLY A 522 5.75 4.67 -9.36
CA GLY A 522 6.48 3.49 -9.84
C GLY A 522 6.58 3.48 -11.36
N ASP A 523 6.44 2.30 -11.96
CA ASP A 523 6.57 2.12 -13.40
C ASP A 523 5.36 2.72 -14.14
N ILE A 524 5.64 3.71 -15.00
CA ILE A 524 4.64 4.42 -15.81
C ILE A 524 3.94 3.44 -16.76
N ALA A 525 4.69 2.52 -17.39
CA ALA A 525 4.13 1.59 -18.36
C ALA A 525 3.12 0.65 -17.69
N HIS A 526 3.47 0.14 -16.52
CA HIS A 526 2.57 -0.69 -15.70
C HIS A 526 1.29 0.05 -15.36
N TRP A 527 1.37 1.28 -14.83
CA TRP A 527 0.17 2.02 -14.44
C TRP A 527 -0.74 2.38 -15.60
N LEU A 528 -0.19 2.77 -16.75
CA LEU A 528 -0.99 3.05 -17.93
C LEU A 528 -1.67 1.78 -18.46
N ALA A 529 -0.98 0.64 -18.45
CA ALA A 529 -1.57 -0.64 -18.83
C ALA A 529 -2.70 -1.06 -17.88
N GLU A 530 -2.55 -0.87 -16.57
CA GLU A 530 -3.61 -1.12 -15.59
C GLU A 530 -4.81 -0.18 -15.81
N ILE A 531 -4.58 1.12 -16.03
CA ILE A 531 -5.66 2.08 -16.33
C ILE A 531 -6.43 1.62 -17.58
N ASN A 532 -5.73 1.28 -18.66
CA ASN A 532 -6.35 0.83 -19.91
C ASN A 532 -7.08 -0.51 -19.76
N GLY A 533 -6.46 -1.48 -19.08
CA GLY A 533 -7.08 -2.77 -18.78
C GLY A 533 -8.36 -2.61 -17.97
N PHE A 534 -8.34 -1.76 -16.95
CA PHE A 534 -9.48 -1.51 -16.08
C PHE A 534 -10.63 -0.80 -16.79
N ILE A 535 -10.28 0.21 -17.58
CA ILE A 535 -11.21 0.91 -18.46
C ILE A 535 -11.87 -0.07 -19.44
N ASN A 536 -11.10 -0.97 -20.05
CA ASN A 536 -11.59 -1.99 -20.98
C ASN A 536 -12.46 -3.07 -20.31
N LEU A 537 -12.15 -3.47 -19.07
CA LEU A 537 -12.88 -4.50 -18.33
C LEU A 537 -14.31 -4.08 -17.96
N LEU A 538 -14.53 -2.78 -17.77
CA LEU A 538 -15.85 -2.20 -17.44
C LEU A 538 -16.58 -1.63 -18.66
N HIS A 539 -15.88 -1.47 -19.78
CA HIS A 539 -16.45 -1.19 -21.11
C HIS A 539 -17.54 -2.19 -21.60
N PRO A 540 -17.62 -3.47 -21.16
CA PRO A 540 -18.70 -4.38 -21.57
C PRO A 540 -20.08 -4.02 -20.97
N LEU A 541 -20.13 -3.13 -19.98
CA LEU A 541 -21.38 -2.45 -19.60
C LEU A 541 -21.73 -1.43 -20.70
N LYS A 542 -22.24 -1.95 -21.83
CA LYS A 542 -22.78 -1.19 -22.98
C LYS A 542 -23.66 -0.03 -22.52
N TRP A 543 -23.11 1.16 -22.34
CA TRP A 543 -23.86 2.41 -22.45
C TRP A 543 -23.83 2.76 -23.93
N GLY A 544 -24.81 2.20 -24.63
CA GLY A 544 -25.02 2.41 -26.06
C GLY A 544 -25.26 3.89 -26.36
N CYS A 545 -24.20 4.63 -26.60
CA CYS A 545 -24.22 5.82 -27.43
C CYS A 545 -22.95 5.78 -28.27
N LYS A 546 -23.11 5.48 -29.56
CA LYS A 546 -22.15 5.97 -30.54
C LYS A 546 -22.03 7.48 -30.33
N TRP A 547 -20.79 7.88 -30.04
CA TRP A 547 -20.27 9.23 -30.06
C TRP A 547 -21.02 10.08 -31.10
N LYS A 548 -21.71 11.14 -30.67
CA LYS A 548 -22.06 12.23 -31.58
C LYS A 548 -20.84 13.14 -31.67
N LYS A 549 -20.31 13.25 -32.90
CA LYS A 549 -19.31 14.24 -33.31
C LYS A 549 -19.70 15.64 -32.88
#